data_AF-A0A2K9NZF4-F1
#
_entry.id   AF-A0A2K9NZF4-F1
#
_cell.length_a   1.000
_cell.length_b   1.000
_cell.length_c   1.000
_cell.angle_alpha   90.00
_cell.angle_beta   90.00
_cell.angle_gamma   90.00
#
_symmetry.space_group_name_H-M   'P 1'
#
loop_
_entity.id
_entity.type
_entity.pdbx_description
1 polymer ?
#
loop_
_entity_poly.entity_id
_entity_poly.type
_entity_poly.pdbx_seq_one_letter_code
_entity_poly.pdbx_strand_id
1 'polypeptide(L)'
;MLKIQKILAVILTITVLYAGMTITVNAEPIDFSIGTYLQMGKYNNEPILWRYMADDENGKLIVSDKIICFKAFDASVKDANADGHLVYGTNKWKESNIRTWLNSYAEGGDIIWPRNNPPTAKKIHGNNNAVQYEEGKYPYADEKGFLHIDNLTLSERRVMKTVSQWQTLNGSELDLSENGCNRIYMRGFMVGSGRNPRVLHTVDVSELGEAFQGAMYR
;
A
#
# COMPACT_ATOMS: atom_id res chain seq x y z
N MET A 1 -18.25 -3.66 62.50
CA MET A 1 -17.70 -4.49 61.41
C MET A 1 -18.75 -4.87 60.35
N LEU A 2 -19.90 -5.46 60.75
CA LEU A 2 -20.95 -5.92 59.82
C LEU A 2 -21.49 -4.84 58.84
N LYS A 3 -21.60 -3.57 59.27
CA LYS A 3 -22.09 -2.47 58.41
C LYS A 3 -21.11 -2.10 57.28
N ILE A 4 -19.80 -2.13 57.55
CA ILE A 4 -18.76 -1.81 56.55
C ILE A 4 -18.68 -2.90 55.47
N GLN A 5 -18.79 -4.17 55.86
CA GLN A 5 -18.80 -5.31 54.93
C GLN A 5 -20.00 -5.26 53.96
N LYS A 6 -21.18 -4.84 54.45
CA LYS A 6 -22.36 -4.65 53.60
C LYS A 6 -22.19 -3.52 52.58
N ILE A 7 -21.56 -2.40 52.99
CA ILE A 7 -21.28 -1.28 52.09
C ILE A 7 -20.27 -1.69 51.00
N LEU A 8 -19.20 -2.39 51.38
CA LEU A 8 -18.19 -2.90 50.44
C LEU A 8 -18.79 -3.88 49.43
N ALA A 9 -19.69 -4.78 49.88
CA ALA A 9 -20.39 -5.71 48.99
C ALA A 9 -21.25 -4.98 47.94
N VAL A 10 -21.95 -3.91 48.34
CA VAL A 10 -22.76 -3.10 47.43
C VAL A 10 -21.90 -2.38 46.39
N ILE A 11 -20.77 -1.78 46.80
CA ILE A 11 -19.85 -1.10 45.87
C ILE A 11 -19.26 -2.08 44.87
N LEU A 12 -18.84 -3.27 45.33
CA LEU A 12 -18.30 -4.32 44.46
C LEU A 12 -19.34 -4.81 43.43
N THR A 13 -20.59 -4.96 43.87
CA THR A 13 -21.69 -5.38 43.00
C THR A 13 -21.96 -4.33 41.92
N ILE A 14 -21.97 -3.05 42.28
CA ILE A 14 -22.16 -1.94 41.33
C ILE A 14 -21.00 -1.86 40.33
N THR A 15 -19.75 -2.07 40.78
CA THR A 15 -18.59 -2.05 39.87
C THR A 15 -18.59 -3.23 38.90
N VAL A 16 -18.98 -4.43 39.32
CA VAL A 16 -19.13 -5.59 38.43
C VAL A 16 -20.26 -5.37 37.41
N LEU A 17 -21.39 -4.79 37.85
CA LEU A 17 -22.49 -4.44 36.94
C LEU A 17 -22.09 -3.39 35.91
N TYR A 18 -21.26 -2.41 36.29
CA TYR A 18 -20.74 -1.39 35.37
C TYR A 18 -19.70 -1.96 34.40
N ALA A 19 -18.85 -2.87 34.85
CA ALA A 19 -17.85 -3.54 34.02
C ALA A 19 -18.47 -4.48 32.96
N GLY A 20 -19.69 -4.97 33.21
CA GLY A 20 -20.44 -5.80 32.26
C GLY A 20 -21.27 -5.04 31.22
N MET A 21 -21.42 -3.71 31.36
CA MET A 21 -22.12 -2.90 30.35
C MET A 21 -21.23 -2.73 29.12
N THR A 22 -21.51 -3.52 28.10
CA THR A 22 -21.01 -3.25 26.76
C THR A 22 -21.87 -2.14 26.14
N ILE A 23 -21.28 -0.95 25.97
CA ILE A 23 -21.90 0.10 25.17
C ILE A 23 -21.83 -0.37 23.72
N THR A 24 -22.95 -0.87 23.20
CA THR A 24 -23.12 -1.11 21.77
C THR A 24 -23.48 0.22 21.14
N VAL A 25 -22.47 0.93 20.63
CA VAL A 25 -22.71 2.08 19.75
C VAL A 25 -23.19 1.51 18.42
N ASN A 26 -24.50 1.53 18.20
CA ASN A 26 -25.07 1.30 16.88
C ASN A 26 -24.81 2.59 16.08
N ALA A 27 -23.67 2.66 15.39
CA ALA A 27 -23.44 3.73 14.44
C ALA A 27 -24.45 3.53 13.31
N GLU A 28 -25.30 4.52 13.04
CA GLU A 28 -26.05 4.53 11.78
C GLU A 28 -25.04 4.37 10.64
N PRO A 29 -25.32 3.51 9.65
CA PRO A 29 -24.43 3.39 8.51
C PRO A 29 -24.24 4.78 7.92
N ILE A 30 -23.00 5.25 7.91
CA ILE A 30 -22.67 6.53 7.26
C ILE A 30 -22.97 6.32 5.78
N ASP A 31 -24.06 6.91 5.32
CA ASP A 31 -24.36 6.98 3.91
C ASP A 31 -23.48 8.06 3.31
N PHE A 32 -22.39 7.66 2.67
CA PHE A 32 -21.50 8.57 1.98
C PHE A 32 -21.36 8.18 0.51
N SER A 33 -21.60 9.17 -0.35
CA SER A 33 -21.67 9.04 -1.81
C SER A 33 -20.30 9.23 -2.45
N ILE A 34 -20.13 8.72 -3.67
CA ILE A 34 -18.87 8.89 -4.42
C ILE A 34 -18.46 10.36 -4.41
N GLY A 35 -17.23 10.61 -3.97
CA GLY A 35 -16.65 11.93 -3.82
C GLY A 35 -16.68 12.48 -2.39
N THR A 36 -17.32 11.82 -1.43
CA THR A 36 -17.26 12.22 -0.02
C THR A 36 -15.81 12.22 0.49
N TYR A 37 -15.49 13.28 1.23
CA TYR A 37 -14.23 13.45 1.93
C TYR A 37 -14.25 12.78 3.30
N LEU A 38 -13.18 12.05 3.60
CA LEU A 38 -12.93 11.39 4.87
C LEU A 38 -11.56 11.84 5.36
N GLN A 39 -11.45 12.18 6.65
CA GLN A 39 -10.16 12.42 7.26
C GLN A 39 -9.78 11.20 8.10
N MET A 40 -8.66 10.58 7.77
CA MET A 40 -8.17 9.39 8.46
C MET A 40 -6.64 9.38 8.42
N GLY A 41 -6.03 9.26 9.60
CA GLY A 41 -4.59 9.25 9.76
C GLY A 41 -3.91 10.59 9.41
N LYS A 42 -2.59 10.58 9.56
CA LYS A 42 -1.69 11.69 9.27
C LYS A 42 -0.36 11.16 8.74
N TYR A 43 0.39 12.01 8.07
CA TYR A 43 1.77 11.74 7.66
C TYR A 43 2.59 13.02 7.77
N ASN A 44 3.79 12.94 8.34
CA ASN A 44 4.61 14.12 8.66
C ASN A 44 3.84 15.20 9.47
N ASN A 45 3.01 14.76 10.41
CA ASN A 45 2.11 15.58 11.22
C ASN A 45 0.97 16.30 10.47
N GLU A 46 0.82 16.07 9.17
CA GLU A 46 -0.27 16.62 8.37
C GLU A 46 -1.40 15.60 8.22
N PRO A 47 -2.67 15.96 8.50
CA PRO A 47 -3.81 15.07 8.28
C PRO A 47 -3.95 14.64 6.82
N ILE A 48 -4.34 13.38 6.60
CA ILE A 48 -4.61 12.88 5.26
C ILE A 48 -6.11 12.98 4.98
N LEU A 49 -6.45 13.65 3.87
CA LEU A 49 -7.79 13.63 3.30
C LEU A 49 -7.89 12.52 2.25
N TRP A 50 -8.94 11.73 2.38
CA TRP A 50 -9.31 10.65 1.47
C TRP A 50 -10.61 10.99 0.79
N ARG A 51 -10.77 10.52 -0.44
CA ARG A 51 -11.97 10.65 -1.23
C ARG A 51 -12.50 9.26 -1.56
N TYR A 52 -13.76 9.02 -1.26
CA TYR A 52 -14.45 7.79 -1.65
C TYR A 52 -14.68 7.78 -3.17
N MET A 53 -14.26 6.70 -3.83
CA MET A 53 -14.24 6.63 -5.30
C MET A 53 -15.23 5.61 -5.86
N ALA A 54 -15.34 4.44 -5.24
CA ALA A 54 -16.18 3.36 -5.72
C ALA A 54 -16.40 2.30 -4.65
N ASP A 55 -17.45 1.50 -4.82
CA ASP A 55 -17.51 0.18 -4.20
C ASP A 55 -16.85 -0.84 -5.14
N ASP A 56 -16.04 -1.73 -4.56
CA ASP A 56 -15.46 -2.89 -5.24
C ASP A 56 -15.75 -4.18 -4.45
N GLU A 57 -15.24 -5.32 -4.94
CA GLU A 57 -15.38 -6.61 -4.26
C GLU A 57 -14.76 -6.66 -2.85
N ASN A 58 -13.81 -5.77 -2.57
CA ASN A 58 -13.16 -5.62 -1.28
C ASN A 58 -13.88 -4.61 -0.38
N GLY A 59 -14.82 -3.80 -0.87
CA GLY A 59 -15.60 -2.84 -0.11
C GLY A 59 -15.48 -1.42 -0.65
N LYS A 60 -15.25 -0.44 0.22
CA LYS A 60 -15.17 0.97 -0.18
C LYS A 60 -13.74 1.32 -0.59
N LEU A 61 -13.54 1.66 -1.86
CA LEU A 61 -12.28 2.18 -2.37
C LEU A 61 -12.18 3.68 -2.06
N ILE A 62 -11.16 4.04 -1.30
CA ILE A 62 -10.81 5.44 -0.98
C ILE A 62 -9.41 5.75 -1.51
N VAL A 63 -9.22 6.96 -2.02
CA VAL A 63 -7.94 7.43 -2.58
C VAL A 63 -7.57 8.75 -1.90
N SER A 64 -6.29 8.99 -1.63
CA SER A 64 -5.87 10.26 -1.04
C SER A 64 -6.17 11.41 -1.99
N ASP A 65 -6.69 12.53 -1.47
CA ASP A 65 -7.02 13.72 -2.28
C ASP A 65 -5.77 14.32 -2.94
N LYS A 66 -4.62 14.20 -2.26
CA LYS A 66 -3.33 14.71 -2.70
C LYS A 66 -2.26 13.65 -2.62
N ILE A 67 -1.15 13.91 -3.31
CA ILE A 67 0.10 13.17 -3.12
C ILE A 67 0.55 13.33 -1.67
N ILE A 68 0.73 12.22 -0.97
CA ILE A 68 1.18 12.20 0.43
C ILE A 68 2.70 12.38 0.51
N CYS A 69 3.44 11.65 -0.32
CA CYS A 69 4.90 11.74 -0.41
C CYS A 69 5.42 11.09 -1.70
N PHE A 70 6.71 11.29 -1.98
CA PHE A 70 7.45 10.55 -3.00
C PHE A 70 8.28 9.45 -2.34
N LYS A 71 8.31 8.26 -2.96
CA LYS A 71 9.09 7.11 -2.53
C LYS A 71 9.56 6.35 -3.75
N ALA A 72 10.77 5.80 -3.70
CA ALA A 72 11.18 4.80 -4.67
C ALA A 72 10.31 3.55 -4.54
N PHE A 73 9.86 2.99 -5.67
CA PHE A 73 9.01 1.80 -5.68
C PHE A 73 9.74 0.61 -5.05
N ASP A 74 10.97 0.38 -5.48
CA ASP A 74 11.78 -0.76 -5.08
C ASP A 74 13.27 -0.40 -5.16
N ALA A 75 14.04 -0.83 -4.19
CA ALA A 75 15.46 -0.52 -4.07
C ALA A 75 16.32 -1.63 -4.68
N SER A 76 17.54 -1.28 -5.08
CA SER A 76 18.49 -2.22 -5.64
C SER A 76 18.82 -3.36 -4.65
N VAL A 77 18.92 -4.58 -5.17
CA VAL A 77 19.31 -5.74 -4.35
C VAL A 77 20.84 -5.85 -4.27
N LYS A 78 21.55 -5.32 -5.27
CA LYS A 78 23.01 -5.27 -5.35
C LYS A 78 23.50 -3.82 -5.28
N ASP A 79 24.75 -3.64 -4.88
CA ASP A 79 25.45 -2.36 -5.01
C ASP A 79 25.65 -2.03 -6.51
N ALA A 80 25.74 -0.73 -6.83
CA ALA A 80 25.62 -0.12 -8.17
C ALA A 80 26.47 -0.69 -9.32
N ASN A 81 27.40 -1.61 -9.04
CA ASN A 81 28.41 -2.12 -9.98
C ASN A 81 28.10 -3.53 -10.52
N ALA A 82 26.85 -3.99 -10.46
CA ALA A 82 26.46 -5.31 -10.97
C ALA A 82 25.50 -5.19 -12.15
N ASP A 83 25.78 -5.80 -13.30
CA ASP A 83 24.88 -5.77 -14.46
C ASP A 83 23.48 -6.38 -14.16
N GLY A 84 22.41 -5.73 -14.63
CA GLY A 84 21.06 -6.30 -14.75
C GLY A 84 19.96 -5.66 -13.89
N HIS A 85 18.73 -6.20 -14.01
CA HIS A 85 17.50 -5.71 -13.35
C HIS A 85 17.60 -5.50 -11.83
N LEU A 86 18.54 -6.18 -11.16
CA LEU A 86 18.78 -6.03 -9.73
C LEU A 86 19.36 -4.67 -9.31
N VAL A 87 19.85 -3.87 -10.26
CA VAL A 87 20.32 -2.49 -10.04
C VAL A 87 19.15 -1.55 -9.78
N TYR A 88 17.98 -1.78 -10.39
CA TYR A 88 16.83 -0.87 -10.25
C TYR A 88 15.68 -1.46 -9.43
N GLY A 89 15.91 -2.60 -8.76
CA GLY A 89 14.86 -3.38 -8.11
C GLY A 89 14.16 -4.35 -9.08
N THR A 90 13.37 -5.29 -8.55
CA THR A 90 12.64 -6.26 -9.40
C THR A 90 11.36 -5.67 -9.97
N ASN A 91 10.91 -4.52 -9.46
CA ASN A 91 9.60 -3.95 -9.79
C ASN A 91 8.43 -4.93 -9.55
N LYS A 92 8.57 -5.87 -8.61
CA LYS A 92 7.51 -6.80 -8.21
C LYS A 92 6.79 -6.28 -6.98
N TRP A 93 5.49 -6.01 -7.10
CA TRP A 93 4.63 -5.52 -6.02
C TRP A 93 4.75 -6.37 -4.76
N LYS A 94 4.61 -7.69 -4.86
CA LYS A 94 4.70 -8.62 -3.71
C LYS A 94 5.98 -8.45 -2.90
N GLU A 95 7.09 -8.14 -3.57
CA GLU A 95 8.46 -8.10 -3.04
C GLU A 95 9.02 -6.68 -2.92
N SER A 96 8.22 -5.66 -3.22
CA SER A 96 8.70 -4.28 -3.30
C SER A 96 8.87 -3.66 -1.92
N ASN A 97 9.89 -2.82 -1.78
CA ASN A 97 10.08 -2.03 -0.56
C ASN A 97 8.84 -1.18 -0.25
N ILE A 98 8.21 -0.57 -1.26
CA ILE A 98 7.04 0.29 -1.01
C ILE A 98 5.86 -0.50 -0.43
N ARG A 99 5.61 -1.72 -0.91
CA ARG A 99 4.54 -2.58 -0.36
C ARG A 99 4.84 -2.92 1.09
N THR A 100 6.09 -3.30 1.41
CA THR A 100 6.50 -3.60 2.78
C THR A 100 6.31 -2.39 3.69
N TRP A 101 6.75 -1.20 3.27
CA TRP A 101 6.60 0.02 4.05
C TRP A 101 5.12 0.41 4.25
N LEU A 102 4.30 0.36 3.19
CA LEU A 102 2.86 0.66 3.23
C LEU A 102 2.07 -0.26 4.17
N ASN A 103 2.57 -1.46 4.44
CA ASN A 103 1.93 -2.47 5.29
C ASN A 103 2.63 -2.66 6.65
N SER A 104 3.63 -1.84 6.97
CA SER A 104 4.43 -2.01 8.19
C SER A 104 3.90 -1.19 9.37
N TYR A 105 4.00 -1.78 10.56
CA TYR A 105 3.76 -1.14 11.86
C TYR A 105 5.06 -0.86 12.62
N ALA A 106 6.22 -1.18 12.05
CA ALA A 106 7.49 -1.13 12.74
C ALA A 106 7.99 0.30 12.95
N GLU A 107 8.87 0.46 13.93
CA GLU A 107 9.65 1.67 14.14
C GLU A 107 10.64 1.91 12.99
N GLY A 108 11.18 3.13 12.94
CA GLY A 108 12.17 3.51 11.93
C GLY A 108 13.44 2.66 12.05
N GLY A 109 13.89 2.08 10.94
CA GLY A 109 15.06 1.19 10.90
C GLY A 109 14.77 -0.29 11.22
N ASP A 110 13.59 -0.60 11.77
CA ASP A 110 13.23 -1.96 12.21
C ASP A 110 12.41 -2.75 11.14
N ILE A 111 12.14 -2.14 9.98
CA ILE A 111 11.42 -2.80 8.90
C ILE A 111 12.30 -3.90 8.28
N ILE A 112 11.80 -5.14 8.30
CA ILE A 112 12.44 -6.26 7.60
C ILE A 112 12.11 -6.19 6.11
N TRP A 113 13.11 -5.90 5.29
CA TRP A 113 12.95 -5.75 3.84
C TRP A 113 13.00 -7.11 3.13
N PRO A 114 12.11 -7.39 2.14
CA PRO A 114 11.93 -8.72 1.56
C PRO A 114 13.19 -9.41 1.05
N ARG A 115 14.17 -8.64 0.55
CA ARG A 115 15.43 -9.16 -0.02
C ARG A 115 16.66 -8.58 0.67
N ASN A 116 16.52 -8.14 1.92
CA ASN A 116 17.57 -7.43 2.65
C ASN A 116 18.11 -6.21 1.87
N ASN A 117 17.20 -5.51 1.18
CA ASN A 117 17.47 -4.37 0.31
C ASN A 117 16.82 -3.09 0.88
N PRO A 118 17.29 -2.55 2.02
CA PRO A 118 16.70 -1.33 2.58
C PRO A 118 16.77 -0.18 1.55
N PRO A 119 15.70 0.62 1.40
CA PRO A 119 15.63 1.74 0.46
C PRO A 119 16.42 2.95 0.99
N THR A 120 17.72 2.76 1.11
CA THR A 120 18.70 3.80 1.46
C THR A 120 19.06 4.62 0.21
N ALA A 121 19.62 5.82 0.40
CA ALA A 121 20.02 6.66 -0.72
C ALA A 121 20.98 5.95 -1.70
N LYS A 122 21.88 5.10 -1.20
CA LYS A 122 22.82 4.33 -2.03
C LYS A 122 22.17 3.25 -2.90
N LYS A 123 20.95 2.83 -2.57
CA LYS A 123 20.22 1.75 -3.25
C LYS A 123 19.07 2.27 -4.10
N ILE A 124 18.87 3.59 -4.15
CA ILE A 124 17.86 4.24 -4.97
C ILE A 124 18.57 4.85 -6.18
N HIS A 125 18.41 4.19 -7.32
CA HIS A 125 19.04 4.61 -8.56
C HIS A 125 18.12 5.53 -9.34
N GLY A 126 18.66 6.67 -9.75
CA GLY A 126 18.00 7.61 -10.65
C GLY A 126 18.13 7.19 -12.11
N ASN A 127 17.30 7.77 -12.97
CA ASN A 127 17.56 7.74 -14.41
C ASN A 127 18.23 9.07 -14.79
N ASN A 128 19.53 9.02 -15.06
CA ASN A 128 20.36 10.18 -15.37
C ASN A 128 19.90 10.96 -16.63
N ASN A 129 18.98 10.40 -17.43
CA ASN A 129 18.42 11.04 -18.62
C ASN A 129 17.14 11.83 -18.36
N ALA A 130 16.60 11.83 -17.14
CA ALA A 130 15.41 12.58 -16.76
C ALA A 130 15.70 13.39 -15.50
N VAL A 131 15.66 14.72 -15.65
CA VAL A 131 15.99 15.74 -14.63
C VAL A 131 15.24 15.54 -13.30
N GLN A 132 14.16 14.76 -13.28
CA GLN A 132 13.34 14.49 -12.10
C GLN A 132 13.82 13.31 -11.24
N TYR A 133 14.72 12.44 -11.74
CA TYR A 133 15.14 11.22 -11.06
C TYR A 133 16.63 11.26 -10.73
N GLU A 134 16.98 12.08 -9.73
CA GLU A 134 18.33 12.09 -9.16
C GLU A 134 18.56 10.85 -8.29
N GLU A 135 19.76 10.30 -8.35
CA GLU A 135 20.20 9.19 -7.50
C GLU A 135 20.04 9.54 -6.01
N GLY A 136 19.58 8.57 -5.23
CA GLY A 136 19.45 8.70 -3.78
C GLY A 136 18.32 9.60 -3.28
N LYS A 137 17.41 10.06 -4.15
CA LYS A 137 16.23 10.82 -3.71
C LYS A 137 15.20 9.96 -2.98
N TYR A 138 14.59 10.55 -1.96
CA TYR A 138 13.49 9.98 -1.17
C TYR A 138 13.79 8.60 -0.56
N PRO A 139 14.93 8.41 0.14
CA PRO A 139 15.16 7.21 0.92
C PRO A 139 14.19 7.13 2.09
N TYR A 140 13.85 5.91 2.48
CA TYR A 140 12.88 5.67 3.56
C TYR A 140 13.20 4.42 4.38
N ALA A 141 14.46 3.99 4.36
CA ALA A 141 14.92 2.85 5.15
C ALA A 141 14.74 3.07 6.66
N ASP A 142 14.97 4.30 7.12
CA ASP A 142 14.92 4.68 8.53
C ASP A 142 13.56 5.27 8.94
N GLU A 143 12.59 5.30 8.04
CA GLU A 143 11.24 5.76 8.36
C GLU A 143 10.42 4.66 9.02
N LYS A 144 9.55 5.08 9.94
CA LYS A 144 8.51 4.22 10.51
C LYS A 144 7.62 3.68 9.39
N GLY A 145 7.06 2.50 9.61
CA GLY A 145 6.08 1.92 8.70
C GLY A 145 4.87 2.84 8.49
N PHE A 146 4.25 2.81 7.31
CA PHE A 146 3.13 3.70 7.02
C PHE A 146 1.96 3.49 7.98
N LEU A 147 1.71 2.25 8.40
CA LEU A 147 0.65 1.91 9.35
C LEU A 147 1.08 2.04 10.82
N HIS A 148 2.26 2.62 11.10
CA HIS A 148 2.69 2.91 12.47
C HIS A 148 1.64 3.73 13.23
N ILE A 149 1.55 3.56 14.55
CA ILE A 149 0.51 4.20 15.39
C ILE A 149 0.53 5.73 15.30
N ASP A 150 1.69 6.30 15.00
CA ASP A 150 1.86 7.75 14.81
C ASP A 150 1.18 8.27 13.54
N ASN A 151 1.00 7.41 12.53
CA ASN A 151 0.34 7.77 11.28
C ASN A 151 -1.14 7.36 11.30
N LEU A 152 -1.45 6.15 11.76
CA LEU A 152 -2.83 5.65 11.86
C LEU A 152 -3.09 5.01 13.22
N THR A 153 -4.13 5.47 13.90
CA THR A 153 -4.58 4.91 15.18
C THR A 153 -5.03 3.45 15.03
N LEU A 154 -5.14 2.73 16.16
CA LEU A 154 -5.70 1.37 16.16
C LEU A 154 -7.12 1.32 15.58
N SER A 155 -7.96 2.31 15.88
CA SER A 155 -9.34 2.36 15.41
C SER A 155 -9.43 2.58 13.90
N GLU A 156 -8.58 3.45 13.34
CA GLU A 156 -8.52 3.70 11.90
C GLU A 156 -8.00 2.48 11.15
N ARG A 157 -6.99 1.79 11.68
CA ARG A 157 -6.48 0.55 11.06
C ARG A 157 -7.52 -0.56 11.03
N ARG A 158 -8.43 -0.63 12.01
CA ARG A 158 -9.49 -1.66 12.06
C ARG A 158 -10.53 -1.53 10.95
N VAL A 159 -10.67 -0.35 10.34
CA VAL A 159 -11.60 -0.17 9.21
C VAL A 159 -10.93 -0.46 7.86
N MET A 160 -9.60 -0.61 7.84
CA MET A 160 -8.86 -0.97 6.62
C MET A 160 -8.97 -2.46 6.35
N LYS A 161 -9.09 -2.83 5.08
CA LYS A 161 -9.06 -4.21 4.63
C LYS A 161 -7.75 -4.51 3.93
N THR A 162 -7.17 -5.66 4.25
CA THR A 162 -6.04 -6.20 3.50
C THR A 162 -6.54 -6.71 2.15
N VAL A 163 -5.92 -6.24 1.08
CA VAL A 163 -6.22 -6.66 -0.29
C VAL A 163 -5.00 -7.32 -0.92
N SER A 164 -5.22 -8.27 -1.83
CA SER A 164 -4.19 -8.87 -2.67
C SER A 164 -4.32 -8.29 -4.08
N GLN A 165 -3.20 -7.92 -4.69
CA GLN A 165 -3.17 -7.33 -6.02
C GLN A 165 -2.34 -8.21 -6.95
N TRP A 166 -2.88 -8.46 -8.13
CA TRP A 166 -2.16 -9.13 -9.20
C TRP A 166 -1.24 -8.15 -9.92
N GLN A 167 -0.05 -8.63 -10.25
CA GLN A 167 0.85 -7.96 -11.17
C GLN A 167 1.05 -8.83 -12.41
N THR A 168 1.02 -8.21 -13.58
CA THR A 168 1.36 -8.87 -14.85
C THR A 168 2.85 -9.17 -14.93
N LEU A 169 3.18 -10.37 -15.42
CA LEU A 169 4.56 -10.82 -15.63
C LEU A 169 5.04 -10.50 -17.05
N ASN A 170 6.34 -10.22 -17.19
CA ASN A 170 7.01 -10.14 -18.48
C ASN A 170 7.39 -11.54 -18.99
N GLY A 171 7.91 -11.60 -20.22
CA GLY A 171 8.23 -12.88 -20.88
C GLY A 171 9.30 -13.70 -20.19
N SER A 172 10.27 -13.06 -19.54
CA SER A 172 11.33 -13.74 -18.81
C SER A 172 10.88 -14.30 -17.45
N GLU A 173 9.65 -13.98 -17.00
CA GLU A 173 9.17 -14.31 -15.66
C GLU A 173 7.89 -15.13 -15.67
N LEU A 174 7.49 -15.68 -16.81
CA LEU A 174 6.27 -16.47 -16.98
C LEU A 174 6.18 -17.68 -16.04
N ASP A 175 7.33 -18.25 -15.68
CA ASP A 175 7.42 -19.39 -14.77
C ASP A 175 6.97 -19.06 -13.34
N LEU A 176 6.88 -17.77 -12.98
CA LEU A 176 6.38 -17.28 -11.70
C LEU A 176 4.85 -17.14 -11.66
N SER A 177 4.16 -17.48 -12.74
CA SER A 177 2.72 -17.30 -12.85
C SER A 177 1.96 -18.15 -11.85
N GLU A 178 1.09 -17.50 -11.06
CA GLU A 178 0.26 -18.16 -10.05
C GLU A 178 -1.22 -18.27 -10.48
N ASN A 179 -1.61 -17.65 -11.60
CA ASN A 179 -2.98 -17.68 -12.11
C ASN A 179 -3.22 -18.75 -13.20
N GLY A 180 -2.25 -19.65 -13.41
CA GLY A 180 -2.34 -20.73 -14.40
C GLY A 180 -2.18 -20.28 -15.86
N CYS A 181 -1.94 -19.00 -16.13
CA CYS A 181 -1.63 -18.50 -17.48
C CYS A 181 -0.12 -18.45 -17.69
N ASN A 182 0.37 -18.87 -18.86
CA ASN A 182 1.80 -18.85 -19.21
C ASN A 182 2.10 -17.96 -20.42
N ARG A 183 1.21 -17.03 -20.74
CA ARG A 183 1.40 -16.05 -21.82
C ARG A 183 1.63 -14.67 -21.25
N ILE A 184 2.51 -13.90 -21.88
CA ILE A 184 2.70 -12.50 -21.51
C ILE A 184 1.43 -11.70 -21.69
N TYR A 185 1.24 -10.70 -20.84
CA TYR A 185 0.31 -9.62 -21.15
C TYR A 185 0.88 -8.85 -22.35
N MET A 186 0.28 -9.02 -23.53
CA MET A 186 0.59 -8.22 -24.70
C MET A 186 -0.64 -7.43 -25.12
N ARG A 187 -0.51 -6.10 -25.08
CA ARG A 187 -1.06 -5.26 -26.15
C ARG A 187 0.10 -4.59 -26.84
N GLY A 188 0.10 -4.63 -28.17
CA GLY A 188 1.24 -4.24 -29.00
C GLY A 188 1.68 -2.80 -28.74
N PHE A 189 2.79 -2.62 -28.04
CA PHE A 189 3.49 -1.34 -28.00
C PHE A 189 4.64 -1.40 -29.00
N MET A 190 4.57 -0.56 -30.04
CA MET A 190 5.75 -0.24 -30.84
C MET A 190 6.46 0.93 -30.17
N VAL A 191 7.76 0.78 -29.95
CA VAL A 191 8.62 1.86 -29.47
C VAL A 191 8.72 2.91 -30.58
N GLY A 192 8.06 4.05 -30.40
CA GLY A 192 8.24 5.24 -31.22
C GLY A 192 9.36 6.13 -30.64
N SER A 193 10.04 6.88 -31.50
CA SER A 193 10.83 8.03 -31.06
C SER A 193 10.02 9.30 -31.26
N GLY A 194 10.37 10.41 -30.58
CA GLY A 194 9.69 11.70 -30.76
C GLY A 194 9.68 12.23 -32.21
N ARG A 195 10.46 11.63 -33.11
CA ARG A 195 10.46 11.92 -34.56
C ARG A 195 9.66 10.94 -35.41
N ASN A 196 9.37 9.74 -34.90
CA ASN A 196 8.61 8.70 -35.59
C ASN A 196 7.69 7.99 -34.57
N PRO A 197 6.55 8.60 -34.20
CA PRO A 197 5.57 7.94 -33.36
C PRO A 197 4.96 6.76 -34.15
N ARG A 198 5.41 5.54 -33.86
CA ARG A 198 4.73 4.32 -34.30
C ARG A 198 3.80 3.89 -33.17
N VAL A 199 2.58 4.40 -33.16
CA VAL A 199 1.58 4.06 -32.15
C VAL A 199 0.63 3.03 -32.76
N LEU A 200 0.54 1.84 -32.17
CA LEU A 200 -0.63 0.98 -32.31
C LEU A 200 -1.41 1.07 -30.99
N HIS A 201 -2.23 2.09 -30.83
CA HIS A 201 -3.20 2.14 -29.74
C HIS A 201 -4.46 1.44 -30.24
N THR A 202 -4.53 0.13 -30.02
CA THR A 202 -5.79 -0.61 -30.07
C THR A 202 -6.10 -1.04 -28.66
N VAL A 203 -6.51 -0.09 -27.82
CA VAL A 203 -7.35 -0.40 -26.66
C VAL A 203 -8.63 0.37 -26.86
N ASP A 204 -9.56 -0.26 -27.57
CA ASP A 204 -10.94 0.15 -27.46
C ASP A 204 -11.39 -0.12 -26.01
N VAL A 205 -12.12 0.83 -25.41
CA VAL A 205 -12.65 0.71 -24.05
C VAL A 205 -13.49 -0.57 -23.89
N SER A 206 -14.15 -1.01 -24.96
CA SER A 206 -14.91 -2.27 -25.00
C SER A 206 -14.04 -3.51 -24.78
N GLU A 207 -12.74 -3.44 -25.09
CA GLU A 207 -11.81 -4.54 -24.91
C GLU A 207 -11.15 -4.56 -23.52
N LEU A 208 -11.44 -3.59 -22.63
CA LEU A 208 -10.92 -3.60 -21.26
C LEU A 208 -11.37 -4.83 -20.45
N GLY A 209 -12.55 -5.39 -20.77
CA GLY A 209 -13.03 -6.63 -20.15
C GLY A 209 -12.17 -7.86 -20.46
N GLU A 210 -11.51 -7.88 -21.63
CA GLU A 210 -10.57 -8.94 -22.04
C GLU A 210 -9.10 -8.56 -21.86
N ALA A 211 -8.82 -7.28 -21.57
CA ALA A 211 -7.48 -6.73 -21.45
C ALA A 211 -6.66 -7.30 -20.29
N PHE A 212 -7.28 -7.93 -19.29
CA PHE A 212 -6.55 -8.42 -18.10
C PHE A 212 -6.15 -9.90 -18.21
N GLN A 213 -5.85 -10.38 -19.42
CA GLN A 213 -5.45 -11.76 -19.63
C GLN A 213 -3.94 -11.89 -19.85
N GLY A 214 -3.26 -12.54 -18.92
CA GLY A 214 -1.82 -12.79 -18.97
C GLY A 214 -1.35 -13.55 -17.75
N ALA A 215 -0.11 -14.02 -17.77
CA ALA A 215 0.57 -14.56 -16.60
C ALA A 215 0.65 -13.49 -15.50
N MET A 216 0.24 -13.84 -14.30
CA MET A 216 0.18 -12.92 -13.17
C MET A 216 0.77 -13.52 -11.90
N TYR A 217 1.32 -12.64 -11.07
CA TYR A 217 1.95 -12.96 -9.78
C TYR A 217 1.32 -12.10 -8.68
N ARG A 218 1.15 -12.66 -7.48
CA ARG A 218 0.60 -11.94 -6.31
C ARG A 218 1.29 -12.33 -5.02
#